data_AF-A0AAU1E7C2-F1
#
_entry.id   AF-A0AAU1E7C2-F1
#
_cell.length_a   1.000
_cell.length_b   1.000
_cell.length_c   1.000
_cell.angle_alpha   90.00
_cell.angle_beta   90.00
_cell.angle_gamma   90.00
#
_symmetry.space_group_name_H-M   'P 1'
#
loop_
_entity.id
_entity.type
_entity.pdbx_description
1 polymer ?
#
loop_
_entity_poly.entity_id
_entity_poly.type
_entity_poly.pdbx_seq_one_letter_code
_entity_poly.pdbx_strand_id
1 'polypeptide(L)'
;MTQSEHVLRMADLRRACSVLLDEAERRFGDEVNLSELPVDYYWTLDLAAAFDMSQTPAQLGCGQAGDDAAEIGALVRRAPGDVVALWHDLDHLASVLRLLAHLDLPR
;
A
#
# COMPACT_ATOMS: atom_id res chain seq x y z
N MET A 1 -9.34 13.65 -21.13
CA MET A 1 -9.03 12.28 -20.67
C MET A 1 -10.21 11.39 -21.00
N THR A 2 -10.02 10.36 -21.82
CA THR A 2 -11.01 9.30 -21.97
C THR A 2 -10.97 8.44 -20.71
N GLN A 3 -12.12 8.32 -20.03
CA GLN A 3 -12.22 7.41 -18.89
C GLN A 3 -12.04 5.96 -19.37
N SER A 4 -11.42 5.14 -18.53
CA SER A 4 -11.31 3.69 -18.78
C SER A 4 -12.70 3.06 -18.86
N GLU A 5 -12.94 2.19 -19.84
CA GLU A 5 -14.19 1.42 -19.97
C GLU A 5 -14.22 0.17 -19.07
N HIS A 6 -13.15 -0.08 -18.31
CA HIS A 6 -13.03 -1.26 -17.47
C HIS A 6 -13.77 -1.11 -16.14
N VAL A 7 -14.53 -2.14 -15.77
CA VAL A 7 -15.17 -2.26 -14.45
C VAL A 7 -14.25 -3.04 -13.51
N LEU A 8 -13.80 -2.40 -12.43
CA LEU A 8 -13.07 -3.07 -11.35
C LEU A 8 -14.03 -3.79 -10.41
N ARG A 9 -14.10 -5.11 -10.50
CA ARG A 9 -14.88 -5.92 -9.56
C ARG A 9 -14.10 -6.09 -8.25
N MET A 10 -14.72 -5.77 -7.13
CA MET A 10 -14.10 -5.96 -5.80
C MET A 10 -13.70 -7.42 -5.54
N ALA A 11 -14.44 -8.38 -6.11
CA ALA A 11 -14.09 -9.80 -6.02
C ALA A 11 -12.79 -10.14 -6.76
N ASP A 12 -12.53 -9.51 -7.91
CA ASP A 12 -11.31 -9.72 -8.68
C ASP A 12 -10.13 -9.05 -8.01
N LEU A 13 -10.34 -7.83 -7.47
CA LEU A 13 -9.32 -7.15 -6.66
C LEU A 13 -8.92 -7.99 -5.45
N ARG A 14 -9.89 -8.51 -4.69
CA ARG A 14 -9.64 -9.39 -3.55
C ARG A 14 -8.82 -10.62 -3.95
N ARG A 15 -9.19 -11.27 -5.07
CA ARG A 15 -8.49 -12.45 -5.58
C ARG A 15 -7.06 -12.12 -5.99
N ALA A 16 -6.85 -11.00 -6.67
CA ALA A 16 -5.52 -10.54 -7.07
C ALA A 16 -4.64 -10.27 -5.83
N CYS A 17 -5.19 -9.60 -4.81
CA CYS A 17 -4.48 -9.39 -3.55
C CYS A 17 -4.08 -10.71 -2.89
N SER A 18 -4.97 -11.70 -2.81
CA SER A 18 -4.63 -13.02 -2.25
C SER A 18 -3.48 -13.68 -3.02
N VAL A 19 -3.55 -13.74 -4.36
CA VAL A 19 -2.48 -14.36 -5.17
C VAL A 19 -1.13 -13.67 -4.94
N LEU A 20 -1.11 -12.34 -4.88
CA LEU A 20 0.13 -11.58 -4.70
C LEU A 20 0.69 -11.74 -3.27
N LEU A 21 -0.17 -11.76 -2.26
CA LEU A 21 0.24 -11.96 -0.88
C LEU A 21 0.72 -13.39 -0.63
N ASP A 22 0.08 -14.40 -1.21
CA ASP A 22 0.54 -15.80 -1.14
C ASP A 22 1.93 -15.95 -1.77
N GLU A 23 2.19 -15.28 -2.90
CA GLU A 23 3.50 -15.28 -3.54
C GLU A 23 4.55 -14.48 -2.75
N ALA A 24 4.16 -13.37 -2.12
CA ALA A 24 5.04 -12.61 -1.23
C ALA A 24 5.44 -13.45 -0.01
N GLU A 25 4.48 -14.13 0.63
CA GLU A 25 4.73 -15.05 1.74
C GLU A 25 5.69 -16.18 1.32
N ARG A 26 5.47 -16.77 0.14
CA ARG A 26 6.36 -17.80 -0.41
C ARG A 26 7.82 -17.30 -0.60
N ARG A 27 8.03 -16.02 -0.88
CA ARG A 27 9.36 -15.43 -1.13
C ARG A 27 10.04 -14.92 0.13
N PHE A 28 9.29 -14.25 0.99
CA PHE A 28 9.83 -13.51 2.13
C PHE A 28 9.61 -14.21 3.47
N GLY A 29 8.75 -15.24 3.50
CA GLY A 29 8.29 -15.88 4.73
C GLY A 29 6.97 -15.29 5.23
N ASP A 30 6.49 -15.82 6.35
CA ASP A 30 5.29 -15.36 7.06
C ASP A 30 5.50 -14.05 7.82
N GLU A 31 6.76 -13.65 8.05
CA GLU A 31 7.14 -12.42 8.72
C GLU A 31 8.22 -11.66 7.93
N VAL A 32 8.06 -10.35 7.78
CA VAL A 32 9.09 -9.44 7.27
C VAL A 32 9.62 -8.59 8.41
N ASN A 33 10.87 -8.82 8.83
CA ASN A 33 11.49 -8.02 9.87
C ASN A 33 11.94 -6.66 9.32
N LEU A 34 11.14 -5.62 9.57
CA LEU A 34 11.42 -4.26 9.09
C LEU A 34 12.76 -3.69 9.59
N SER A 35 13.23 -4.13 10.76
CA SER A 35 14.51 -3.67 11.32
C SER A 35 15.73 -4.17 10.55
N GLU A 36 15.57 -5.21 9.73
CA GLU A 36 16.61 -5.79 8.88
C GLU A 36 16.58 -5.26 7.44
N LEU A 37 15.57 -4.45 7.10
CA LEU A 37 15.44 -3.89 5.76
C LEU A 37 16.41 -2.72 5.56
N PRO A 38 16.95 -2.55 4.34
CA PRO A 38 17.86 -1.44 4.03
C PRO A 38 17.13 -0.10 3.84
N VAL A 39 15.79 -0.10 3.86
CA VAL A 39 14.94 1.06 3.61
C VAL A 39 13.80 1.09 4.63
N ASP A 40 13.42 2.30 5.02
CA ASP A 40 12.28 2.55 5.90
C ASP A 40 11.49 3.77 5.41
N TYR A 41 12.19 4.84 5.03
CA TYR A 41 11.57 6.02 4.44
C TYR A 41 11.37 5.92 2.93
N TYR A 42 10.27 6.48 2.44
CA TYR A 42 9.96 6.56 1.01
C TYR A 42 9.25 7.87 0.66
N TRP A 43 9.35 8.27 -0.61
CA TRP A 43 8.63 9.45 -1.10
C TRP A 43 7.16 9.14 -1.33
N THR A 44 6.28 9.99 -0.80
CA THR A 44 4.84 9.95 -1.06
C THR A 44 4.41 11.13 -1.92
N LEU A 45 3.27 10.96 -2.57
CA LEU A 45 2.55 12.04 -3.23
C LEU A 45 1.17 12.14 -2.57
N ASP A 46 0.70 13.36 -2.28
CA ASP A 46 -0.64 13.58 -1.76
C ASP A 46 -1.69 12.87 -2.63
N LEU A 47 -2.68 12.23 -2.00
CA LEU A 47 -3.66 11.40 -2.69
C LEU A 47 -4.49 12.22 -3.70
N ALA A 48 -4.88 13.45 -3.39
CA ALA A 48 -5.63 14.28 -4.33
C ALA A 48 -4.72 14.70 -5.50
N ALA A 49 -3.48 15.11 -5.20
CA ALA A 49 -2.49 15.46 -6.21
C ALA A 49 -2.13 14.27 -7.13
N ALA A 50 -2.19 13.03 -6.63
CA ALA A 50 -1.93 11.83 -7.43
C ALA A 50 -2.93 11.60 -8.56
N PHE A 51 -4.13 12.20 -8.48
CA PHE A 51 -5.16 12.12 -9.52
C PHE A 51 -5.40 13.46 -10.24
N ASP A 52 -4.80 14.56 -9.79
CA ASP A 52 -4.86 15.86 -10.47
C ASP A 52 -3.77 15.99 -11.54
N MET A 53 -4.11 15.58 -12.76
CA MET A 53 -3.22 15.69 -13.91
C MET A 53 -3.19 17.09 -14.54
N SER A 54 -3.91 18.07 -13.98
CA SER A 54 -3.95 19.44 -14.51
C SER A 54 -2.73 20.27 -14.07
N GLN A 55 -2.03 19.83 -13.03
CA GLN A 55 -0.88 20.52 -12.47
C GLN A 55 0.24 19.52 -12.15
N THR A 56 1.49 19.97 -12.21
CA THR A 56 2.60 19.20 -11.65
C THR A 56 2.50 19.24 -10.13
N PRO A 57 2.58 18.11 -9.43
CA PRO A 57 2.60 18.13 -7.98
C PRO A 57 3.76 18.97 -7.43
N ALA A 58 3.44 19.93 -6.58
CA ALA A 58 4.42 20.91 -6.08
C ALA A 58 5.27 20.37 -4.92
N GLN A 59 4.79 19.36 -4.19
CA GLN A 59 5.44 18.83 -2.98
C GLN A 59 5.34 17.31 -2.94
N LEU A 60 6.46 16.68 -2.60
CA LEU A 60 6.52 15.28 -2.21
C LEU A 60 6.45 15.20 -0.69
N GLY A 61 5.72 14.21 -0.19
CA GLY A 61 5.72 13.84 1.21
C GLY A 61 6.79 12.78 1.50
N CYS A 62 6.99 12.50 2.79
CA CYS A 62 7.82 11.40 3.26
C CYS A 62 6.93 10.44 4.06
N GLY A 63 6.89 9.19 3.65
CA GLY A 63 6.27 8.10 4.40
C GLY A 63 7.33 7.21 5.06
N GLN A 64 6.91 6.38 6.00
CA GLN A 64 7.76 5.44 6.71
C GLN A 64 7.10 4.06 6.77
N ALA A 65 7.82 3.02 6.34
CA ALA A 65 7.32 1.65 6.28
C ALA A 65 6.97 1.09 7.67
N GLY A 66 7.75 1.46 8.70
CA GLY A 66 7.43 1.14 10.09
C GLY A 66 6.08 1.70 10.55
N ASP A 67 5.77 2.96 10.20
CA ASP A 67 4.49 3.59 10.53
C ASP A 67 3.34 2.90 9.80
N ASP A 68 3.50 2.64 8.49
CA ASP A 68 2.49 1.95 7.70
C ASP A 68 2.20 0.54 8.25
N ALA A 69 3.23 -0.21 8.64
CA ALA A 69 3.06 -1.53 9.23
C ALA A 69 2.36 -1.47 10.60
N ALA A 70 2.66 -0.44 11.42
CA ALA A 70 1.98 -0.21 12.68
C ALA A 70 0.48 0.07 12.47
N GLU A 71 0.14 0.89 11.47
CA GLU A 71 -1.25 1.20 11.07
C GLU A 71 -1.99 -0.03 10.56
N ILE A 72 -1.36 -0.88 9.74
CA ILE A 72 -1.94 -2.17 9.32
C ILE A 72 -2.19 -3.08 10.53
N GLY A 73 -1.23 -3.15 11.46
CA GLY A 73 -1.42 -3.89 12.71
C GLY A 73 -2.58 -3.34 13.53
N ALA A 74 -2.74 -2.02 13.60
CA ALA A 74 -3.85 -1.38 14.29
C ALA A 74 -5.19 -1.68 13.60
N LEU A 75 -5.25 -1.62 12.27
CA LEU A 75 -6.42 -1.96 11.46
C LEU A 75 -6.93 -3.38 11.75
N VAL A 76 -6.03 -4.37 11.80
CA VAL A 76 -6.38 -5.78 12.07
C VAL A 76 -6.95 -5.97 13.49
N ARG A 77 -6.56 -5.13 14.44
CA ARG A 77 -7.02 -5.20 15.84
C ARG A 77 -8.29 -4.40 16.13
N ARG A 78 -8.85 -3.67 15.15
CA ARG A 78 -10.05 -2.85 15.33
C ARG A 78 -11.26 -3.69 15.76
N ALA A 79 -12.08 -3.12 16.64
CA ALA A 79 -13.32 -3.74 17.09
C ALA A 79 -14.43 -3.58 16.03
N PRO A 80 -15.44 -4.46 16.01
CA PRO A 80 -16.63 -4.25 15.20
C PRO A 80 -17.28 -2.90 15.53
N GLY A 81 -17.49 -2.06 14.51
CA GLY A 81 -18.08 -0.73 14.66
C GLY A 81 -17.05 0.40 14.70
N ASP A 82 -15.75 0.09 14.79
CA ASP A 82 -14.71 1.09 14.59
C ASP A 82 -14.71 1.61 13.15
N VAL A 83 -14.28 2.86 12.98
CA VAL A 83 -14.26 3.52 11.67
C VAL A 83 -13.20 2.86 10.78
N VAL A 84 -13.60 2.53 9.55
CA VAL A 84 -12.68 2.20 8.45
C VAL A 84 -12.69 3.37 7.48
N ALA A 85 -11.59 4.10 7.42
CA ALA A 85 -11.43 5.25 6.56
C ALA A 85 -10.67 4.83 5.30
N LEU A 86 -11.42 4.45 4.25
CA LEU A 86 -10.83 3.84 3.05
C LEU A 86 -9.69 4.66 2.43
N TRP A 87 -9.79 5.99 2.40
CA TRP A 87 -8.74 6.86 1.83
C TRP A 87 -7.43 6.78 2.63
N HIS A 88 -7.50 6.49 3.93
CA HIS A 88 -6.37 6.40 4.85
C HIS A 88 -5.84 4.96 4.91
N ASP A 89 -6.73 4.02 5.23
CA ASP A 89 -6.36 2.62 5.46
C ASP A 89 -5.85 1.94 4.18
N LEU A 90 -6.38 2.32 3.01
CA LEU A 90 -5.87 1.82 1.73
C LEU A 90 -4.52 2.45 1.34
N ASP A 91 -4.22 3.67 1.78
CA ASP A 91 -2.96 4.33 1.46
C ASP A 91 -1.81 3.63 2.19
N HIS A 92 -1.95 3.39 3.50
CA HIS A 92 -1.01 2.58 4.27
C HIS A 92 -0.85 1.16 3.70
N LEU A 93 -1.96 0.49 3.34
CA LEU A 93 -1.90 -0.84 2.72
C LEU A 93 -1.14 -0.80 1.39
N ALA A 94 -1.44 0.17 0.52
CA ALA A 94 -0.78 0.31 -0.77
C ALA A 94 0.73 0.56 -0.60
N SER A 95 1.14 1.33 0.40
CA SER A 95 2.54 1.57 0.72
C SER A 95 3.26 0.32 1.21
N VAL A 96 2.66 -0.49 2.09
CA VAL A 96 3.22 -1.80 2.48
C VAL A 96 3.33 -2.75 1.30
N LEU A 97 2.32 -2.81 0.42
CA LEU A 97 2.39 -3.63 -0.80
C LEU A 97 3.49 -3.14 -1.75
N ARG A 98 3.73 -1.83 -1.83
CA ARG A 98 4.85 -1.24 -2.59
C ARG A 98 6.19 -1.58 -1.98
N LEU A 99 6.32 -1.64 -0.65
CA LEU A 99 7.52 -2.11 0.02
C LEU A 99 7.83 -3.55 -0.42
N LEU A 100 6.85 -4.46 -0.37
CA LEU A 100 7.04 -5.84 -0.82
C LEU A 100 7.50 -5.91 -2.28
N ALA A 101 6.91 -5.10 -3.15
CA ALA A 101 7.33 -5.00 -4.55
C ALA A 101 8.76 -4.44 -4.69
N HIS A 102 9.15 -3.47 -3.85
CA HIS A 102 10.51 -2.92 -3.83
C HIS A 102 11.54 -3.98 -3.41
N LEU A 103 11.21 -4.81 -2.40
CA LEU A 103 12.05 -5.91 -1.95
C LEU A 103 12.23 -7.00 -3.03
N ASP A 104 11.28 -7.13 -3.97
CA ASP A 104 11.33 -8.08 -5.08
C ASP A 104 12.02 -7.55 -6.35
N LEU A 105 12.55 -6.32 -6.34
CA LEU A 105 13.20 -5.75 -7.52
C LEU A 105 14.39 -6.63 -7.98
N PRO A 106 14.54 -6.87 -9.30
CA PRO A 106 15.72 -7.57 -9.82
C PRO A 106 17.01 -6.82 -9.45
N ARG A 107 18.04 -7.57 -9.06
CA ARG A 107 19.37 -7.05 -8.77
C ARG A 107 20.23 -6.97 -10.03
#